data_AF-A0A401YJB6-F1
#
_entry.id   AF-A0A401YJB6-F1
#
_cell.length_a   1.000
_cell.length_b   1.000
_cell.length_c   1.000
_cell.angle_alpha   90.00
_cell.angle_beta   90.00
_cell.angle_gamma   90.00
#
_symmetry.space_group_name_H-M   'P 1'
#
loop_
_entity.id
_entity.type
_entity.pdbx_description
1 polymer ?
#
loop_
_entity_poly.entity_id
_entity_poly.type
_entity_poly.pdbx_seq_one_letter_code
_entity_poly.pdbx_strand_id
1 'polypeptide(L)'
;MLRSLEVTAVLSELEKVHRDRLFWKPTIQLNLDCFVCERVGRTNTLERGAERAICWSGRDEQHFAAARIAAFDVTNQDDRLALRIVVDFWWAPFKDAKRGTDATPLSNWVRLHYGNYCPLQETSSESSIQTNVRRPTSVYCEGCKTEIGVDAEVPSIRLLV
;
A
#
# COMPACT_ATOMS: atom_id res chain seq x y z
N MET A 1 8.77 -0.10 21.03
CA MET A 1 7.36 0.18 21.38
C MET A 1 6.50 -0.07 20.16
N LEU A 2 5.32 -0.67 20.35
CA LEU A 2 4.37 -0.92 19.27
C LEU A 2 3.75 0.40 18.80
N ARG A 3 3.64 0.57 17.48
CA ARG A 3 2.95 1.66 16.81
C ARG A 3 2.06 1.10 15.72
N SER A 4 1.04 1.87 15.36
CA SER A 4 0.10 1.49 14.32
C SER A 4 -0.10 2.63 13.33
N LEU A 5 -0.12 2.31 12.04
CA LEU A 5 -0.48 3.22 10.97
C LEU A 5 -1.83 2.79 10.39
N GLU A 6 -2.70 3.76 10.14
CA GLU A 6 -3.88 3.59 9.33
C GLU A 6 -3.59 4.11 7.92
N VAL A 7 -3.87 3.28 6.93
CA VAL A 7 -3.79 3.63 5.52
C VAL A 7 -5.17 3.53 4.91
N THR A 8 -5.61 4.56 4.18
CA THR A 8 -6.89 4.55 3.46
C THR A 8 -6.73 4.98 2.01
N ALA A 9 -7.55 4.39 1.14
CA ALA A 9 -7.62 4.77 -0.28
C ALA A 9 -8.99 4.45 -0.87
N VAL A 10 -9.33 5.11 -1.98
CA VAL A 10 -10.58 4.91 -2.71
C VAL A 10 -10.30 4.93 -4.21
N LEU A 11 -10.83 3.96 -4.93
CA LEU A 11 -11.06 4.06 -6.37
C LEU A 11 -12.52 4.44 -6.59
N SER A 12 -12.77 5.51 -7.33
CA SER A 12 -14.12 6.03 -7.63
C SER A 12 -14.49 5.82 -9.10
N GLU A 13 -15.72 6.17 -9.46
CA GLU A 13 -16.21 6.16 -10.85
C GLU A 13 -16.06 4.77 -11.51
N LEU A 14 -16.35 3.72 -10.73
CA LEU A 14 -16.13 2.35 -11.18
C LEU A 14 -16.98 2.00 -12.40
N GLU A 15 -16.35 1.41 -13.40
CA GLU A 15 -17.03 0.93 -14.60
C GLU A 15 -17.83 -0.34 -14.28
N LYS A 16 -19.07 -0.41 -14.77
CA LYS A 16 -20.07 -1.42 -14.39
C LYS A 16 -19.63 -2.87 -14.67
N VAL A 17 -18.98 -3.13 -15.79
CA VAL A 17 -18.58 -4.49 -16.19
C VAL A 17 -17.41 -5.00 -15.34
N HIS A 18 -16.49 -4.12 -14.95
CA HIS A 18 -15.28 -4.48 -14.21
C HIS A 18 -15.40 -4.30 -12.69
N ARG A 19 -16.34 -3.51 -12.17
CA ARG A 19 -16.40 -3.17 -10.73
C ARG A 19 -16.41 -4.38 -9.79
N ASP A 20 -17.13 -5.45 -10.14
CA ASP A 20 -17.23 -6.67 -9.31
C ASP A 20 -16.01 -7.59 -9.44
N ARG A 21 -15.10 -7.26 -10.35
CA ARG A 21 -13.87 -8.01 -10.69
C ARG A 21 -12.61 -7.23 -10.34
N LEU A 22 -12.76 -5.98 -9.90
CA LEU A 22 -11.71 -5.12 -9.36
C LEU A 22 -11.63 -5.35 -7.85
N PHE A 23 -10.43 -5.63 -7.34
CA PHE A 23 -10.22 -5.91 -5.92
C PHE A 23 -8.86 -5.41 -5.43
N TRP A 24 -8.80 -5.02 -4.16
CA TRP A 24 -7.52 -4.72 -3.51
C TRP A 24 -6.76 -6.01 -3.21
N LYS A 25 -5.48 -6.05 -3.59
CA LYS A 25 -4.60 -7.14 -3.22
C LYS A 25 -4.20 -7.04 -1.74
N PRO A 26 -4.07 -8.17 -1.03
CA PRO A 26 -3.69 -8.20 0.37
C PRO A 26 -2.18 -7.96 0.60
N THR A 27 -1.56 -7.12 -0.24
CA THR A 27 -0.13 -6.79 -0.21
C THR A 27 0.02 -5.29 -0.33
N ILE A 28 0.89 -4.72 0.50
CA ILE A 28 1.23 -3.30 0.46
C ILE A 28 2.73 -3.10 0.53
N GLN A 29 3.17 -1.96 0.01
CA GLN A 29 4.51 -1.47 0.26
C GLN A 29 4.43 -0.14 1.00
N LEU A 30 5.16 0.00 2.09
CA LEU A 30 5.23 1.22 2.89
C LEU A 30 6.67 1.63 3.06
N ASN A 31 6.95 2.92 3.14
CA ASN A 31 8.24 3.33 3.67
C ASN A 31 8.16 3.41 5.19
N LEU A 32 8.96 2.59 5.87
CA LEU A 32 9.08 2.61 7.33
C LEU A 32 10.54 2.78 7.69
N ASP A 33 10.79 3.62 8.67
CA ASP A 33 12.12 3.77 9.25
C ASP A 33 12.43 2.52 10.07
N CYS A 34 13.41 1.76 9.61
CA CYS A 34 13.64 0.42 10.10
C CYS A 34 14.65 0.44 11.25
N PHE A 35 14.17 0.23 12.48
CA PHE A 35 15.03 0.17 13.67
C PHE A 35 16.01 -1.01 13.64
N VAL A 36 15.73 -2.08 12.89
CA VAL A 36 16.57 -3.28 12.82
C VAL A 36 17.88 -3.00 12.07
N CYS A 37 17.81 -2.25 10.98
CA CYS A 37 19.02 -1.85 10.22
C CYS A 37 19.41 -0.38 10.46
N GLU A 38 18.68 0.33 11.31
CA GLU A 38 18.87 1.74 11.66
C GLU A 38 18.95 2.67 10.42
N ARG A 39 18.02 2.48 9.47
CA ARG A 39 17.94 3.28 8.24
C ARG A 39 16.56 3.89 8.05
N VAL A 40 16.54 5.15 7.64
CA VAL A 40 15.30 5.87 7.31
C VAL A 40 14.85 5.62 5.87
N GLY A 41 13.55 5.71 5.62
CA GLY A 41 12.93 5.63 4.30
C GLY A 41 13.10 4.27 3.62
N ARG A 42 13.10 3.17 4.37
CA ARG A 42 13.19 1.82 3.81
C ARG A 42 11.83 1.36 3.30
N THR A 43 11.80 0.82 2.08
CA THR A 43 10.62 0.13 1.56
C THR A 43 10.43 -1.18 2.32
N ASN A 44 9.26 -1.36 2.89
CA ASN A 44 8.83 -2.58 3.54
C ASN A 44 7.67 -3.16 2.74
N THR A 45 7.76 -4.44 2.36
CA THR A 45 6.64 -5.19 1.78
C THR A 45 5.94 -5.95 2.90
N LEU A 46 4.62 -5.82 2.96
CA LEU A 46 3.77 -6.52 3.93
C LEU A 46 2.70 -7.31 3.18
N GLU A 47 2.41 -8.51 3.68
CA GLU A 47 1.37 -9.40 3.16
C GLU A 47 0.38 -9.74 4.29
N ARG A 48 -0.92 -9.78 3.97
CA ARG A 48 -1.95 -10.11 4.96
C ARG A 48 -1.74 -11.55 5.44
N GLY A 49 -1.77 -11.74 6.76
CA GLY A 49 -1.54 -13.03 7.40
C GLY A 49 -0.07 -13.35 7.66
N ALA A 50 0.87 -12.55 7.14
CA ALA A 50 2.27 -12.64 7.55
C ALA A 50 2.48 -11.87 8.88
N GLU A 51 3.17 -12.49 9.83
CA GLU A 51 3.52 -11.87 11.12
C GLU A 51 4.75 -10.96 11.07
N ARG A 52 5.34 -10.79 9.88
CA ARG A 52 6.54 -9.99 9.64
C ARG A 52 6.56 -9.41 8.24
N ALA A 53 7.19 -8.26 8.11
CA ALA A 53 7.43 -7.58 6.85
C ALA A 53 8.81 -7.93 6.30
N ILE A 54 9.02 -7.66 5.01
CA ILE A 54 10.33 -7.69 4.37
C ILE A 54 10.80 -6.25 4.18
N CYS A 55 11.85 -5.86 4.90
CA CYS A 55 12.54 -4.59 4.70
C CYS A 55 13.59 -4.74 3.59
N TRP A 56 13.52 -3.88 2.59
CA TRP A 56 14.45 -3.84 1.48
C TRP A 56 15.58 -2.85 1.77
N SER A 57 16.77 -3.37 2.06
CA SER A 57 17.94 -2.57 2.44
C SER A 57 18.86 -2.19 1.27
N GLY A 58 18.43 -2.38 0.02
CA GLY A 58 19.19 -2.07 -1.19
C GLY A 58 18.54 -2.75 -2.40
N ARG A 59 19.31 -3.01 -3.47
CA ARG A 59 18.81 -3.80 -4.60
C ARG A 59 18.65 -5.29 -4.26
N ASP A 60 19.57 -5.84 -3.47
CA ASP A 60 19.63 -7.31 -3.23
C ASP A 60 19.71 -7.70 -1.74
N GLU A 61 19.75 -6.73 -0.83
CA GLU A 61 19.76 -7.00 0.60
C GLU A 61 18.34 -6.86 1.17
N GLN A 62 17.87 -7.90 1.83
CA GLN A 62 16.57 -7.93 2.51
C GLN A 62 16.70 -8.59 3.88
N HIS A 63 15.91 -8.11 4.83
CA HIS A 63 15.79 -8.74 6.13
C HIS A 63 14.36 -8.60 6.65
N PHE A 64 14.00 -9.43 7.63
CA PHE A 64 12.70 -9.30 8.27
C PHE A 64 12.63 -8.04 9.14
N ALA A 65 11.48 -7.37 9.09
CA ALA A 65 11.12 -6.29 9.99
C ALA A 65 9.88 -6.67 10.79
N ALA A 66 9.85 -6.27 12.06
CA ALA A 66 8.72 -6.51 12.96
C ALA A 66 7.57 -5.54 12.62
N ALA A 67 6.90 -5.81 11.50
CA ALA A 67 5.70 -5.12 11.05
C ALA A 67 4.72 -6.12 10.40
N ARG A 68 3.42 -5.89 10.53
CA ARG A 68 2.38 -6.77 9.99
C ARG A 68 1.12 -5.98 9.66
N ILE A 69 0.28 -6.54 8.77
CA ILE A 69 -1.07 -6.03 8.54
C ILE A 69 -1.98 -6.56 9.66
N ALA A 70 -2.40 -5.68 10.55
CA ALA A 70 -3.27 -5.99 11.68
C ALA A 70 -4.75 -6.01 11.31
N ALA A 71 -5.16 -5.16 10.35
CA ALA A 71 -6.51 -5.15 9.78
C ALA A 71 -6.46 -4.83 8.29
N PHE A 72 -7.38 -5.41 7.53
CA PHE A 72 -7.52 -5.20 6.08
C PHE A 72 -9.00 -5.25 5.72
N ASP A 73 -9.60 -4.07 5.62
CA ASP A 73 -11.03 -3.88 5.39
C ASP A 73 -11.25 -3.31 3.99
N VAL A 74 -12.10 -3.98 3.21
CA VAL A 74 -12.51 -3.55 1.88
C VAL A 74 -14.00 -3.26 1.89
N THR A 75 -14.39 -2.10 1.38
CA THR A 75 -15.79 -1.74 1.17
C THR A 75 -16.04 -1.56 -0.32
N ASN A 76 -16.87 -2.44 -0.89
CA ASN A 76 -17.30 -2.37 -2.28
C ASN A 76 -18.71 -1.77 -2.34
N GLN A 77 -18.89 -0.74 -3.16
CA GLN A 77 -20.16 -0.08 -3.44
C GLN A 77 -20.30 0.14 -4.95
N ASP A 78 -21.50 0.53 -5.40
CA ASP A 78 -21.83 0.57 -6.82
C ASP A 78 -20.87 1.42 -7.68
N ASP A 79 -20.31 2.49 -7.10
CA ASP A 79 -19.47 3.49 -7.77
C ASP A 79 -18.07 3.65 -7.15
N ARG A 80 -17.75 2.90 -6.09
CA ARG A 80 -16.47 3.03 -5.38
C ARG A 80 -15.97 1.75 -4.72
N LEU A 81 -14.66 1.59 -4.71
CA LEU A 81 -13.94 0.52 -4.02
C LEU A 81 -12.98 1.16 -3.00
N ALA A 82 -13.35 1.10 -1.73
CA ALA A 82 -12.57 1.69 -0.64
C ALA A 82 -11.75 0.64 0.12
N LEU A 83 -10.57 1.07 0.59
CA LEU A 83 -9.63 0.28 1.36
C LEU A 83 -9.30 1.00 2.67
N ARG A 84 -9.26 0.23 3.76
CA ARG A 84 -8.68 0.63 5.03
C ARG A 84 -7.76 -0.48 5.54
N ILE A 85 -6.52 -0.12 5.86
CA ILE A 85 -5.51 -1.06 6.37
C ILE A 85 -4.96 -0.49 7.67
N VAL A 86 -4.81 -1.35 8.68
CA VAL A 86 -4.04 -1.03 9.88
C VAL A 86 -2.77 -1.85 9.86
N VAL A 87 -1.63 -1.16 9.98
CA VAL A 87 -0.30 -1.77 10.02
C VAL A 87 0.29 -1.57 11.40
N ASP A 88 0.57 -2.67 12.09
CA ASP A 88 1.29 -2.67 13.35
C ASP A 88 2.78 -2.84 13.07
N PHE A 89 3.63 -2.11 13.78
CA PHE A 89 5.07 -2.24 13.69
C PHE A 89 5.76 -1.89 15.00
N TRP A 90 6.86 -2.58 15.28
CA TRP A 90 7.74 -2.22 16.38
C TRP A 90 8.63 -1.06 15.94
N TRP A 91 8.68 -0.04 16.79
CA TRP A 91 9.47 1.16 16.54
C TRP A 91 10.27 1.56 17.77
N ALA A 92 11.42 2.18 17.55
CA ALA A 92 12.23 2.87 18.55
C ALA A 92 12.93 4.05 17.88
N PRO A 93 13.18 5.16 18.59
CA PRO A 93 13.93 6.27 18.03
C PRO A 93 15.38 5.85 17.74
N PHE A 94 15.89 6.25 16.58
CA PHE A 94 17.29 6.08 16.18
C PHE A 94 17.70 7.21 15.23
N LYS A 95 19.00 7.36 14.99
CA LYS A 95 19.55 8.30 14.02
C LYS A 95 20.24 7.52 12.90
N ASP A 96 19.84 7.73 11.65
CA ASP A 96 20.48 7.07 10.51
C ASP A 96 21.91 7.63 10.33
N ALA A 97 22.91 6.85 10.73
CA ALA A 97 24.31 7.26 10.70
C ALA A 97 24.83 7.63 9.31
N LYS A 98 24.22 7.15 8.21
CA LYS A 98 24.65 7.50 6.83
C LYS A 98 24.05 8.81 6.35
N ARG A 99 22.86 9.17 6.81
CA ARG A 99 22.12 10.36 6.36
C ARG A 99 22.08 11.48 7.39
N GLY A 100 22.42 11.20 8.64
CA GLY A 100 22.31 12.13 9.75
C GLY A 100 20.87 12.52 10.09
N THR A 101 19.89 11.73 9.64
CA THR A 101 18.45 11.99 9.80
C THR A 101 17.88 11.22 10.99
N ASP A 102 17.06 11.87 11.79
CA ASP A 102 16.34 11.23 12.89
C ASP A 102 15.16 10.42 12.36
N ALA A 103 14.96 9.23 12.90
CA ALA A 103 13.88 8.34 12.50
C ALA A 103 12.51 8.85 12.98
N THR A 104 11.48 8.60 12.19
CA THR A 104 10.08 8.90 12.50
C THR A 104 9.22 7.63 12.42
N PRO A 105 8.19 7.48 13.26
CA PRO A 105 7.24 6.37 13.12
C PRO A 105 6.22 6.63 11.99
N LEU A 106 6.13 7.85 11.45
CA LEU A 106 5.18 8.18 10.40
C LEU A 106 5.74 7.87 9.01
N SER A 107 5.07 6.98 8.29
CA SER A 107 5.30 6.77 6.85
C SER A 107 4.75 7.94 6.04
N ASN A 108 5.44 8.32 4.97
CA ASN A 108 4.98 9.32 4.01
C ASN A 108 4.74 8.76 2.60
N TRP A 109 4.93 7.44 2.43
CA TRP A 109 4.77 6.76 1.16
C TRP A 109 4.15 5.38 1.33
N VAL A 110 3.12 5.12 0.53
CA VAL A 110 2.51 3.81 0.38
C VAL A 110 2.30 3.51 -1.09
N ARG A 111 2.43 2.23 -1.45
CA ARG A 111 1.91 1.63 -2.67
C ARG A 111 0.89 0.55 -2.32
N LEU A 112 -0.29 0.66 -2.91
CA LEU A 112 -1.42 -0.23 -2.72
C LEU A 112 -1.69 -0.95 -4.04
N HIS A 113 -1.70 -2.27 -4.00
CA HIS A 113 -1.87 -3.10 -5.18
C HIS A 113 -3.34 -3.47 -5.36
N TYR A 114 -3.81 -3.50 -6.61
CA TYR A 114 -5.14 -3.99 -6.97
C TYR A 114 -5.02 -4.97 -8.14
N GLY A 115 -5.99 -5.88 -8.22
CA GLY A 115 -6.17 -6.81 -9.33
C GLY A 115 -7.49 -6.53 -10.04
N ASN A 116 -7.55 -6.87 -11.32
CA ASN A 116 -8.77 -6.83 -12.11
C ASN A 116 -8.83 -8.07 -13.02
N TYR A 117 -9.97 -8.75 -13.05
CA TYR A 117 -10.24 -9.77 -14.06
C TYR A 117 -11.04 -9.17 -15.22
N CYS A 118 -10.49 -9.22 -16.43
CA CYS A 118 -11.14 -8.73 -17.64
C CYS A 118 -12.08 -9.80 -18.21
N PRO A 119 -13.41 -9.59 -18.26
CA PRO A 119 -14.32 -10.57 -18.85
C PRO A 119 -14.28 -10.60 -20.38
N LEU A 120 -13.75 -9.56 -21.02
CA LEU A 120 -13.66 -9.47 -22.49
C LEU A 120 -12.44 -10.21 -23.06
N GLN A 121 -11.38 -10.35 -22.26
CA GLN A 121 -10.13 -11.00 -22.65
C GLN A 121 -9.82 -12.22 -21.78
N GLU A 122 -10.69 -12.53 -20.82
CA GLU A 122 -10.56 -13.64 -19.86
C GLU A 122 -9.20 -13.71 -19.13
N THR A 123 -8.61 -12.55 -18.85
CA THR A 123 -7.28 -12.41 -18.27
C THR A 123 -7.32 -11.58 -16.99
N SER A 124 -6.45 -11.93 -16.05
CA SER A 124 -6.22 -11.13 -14.84
C SER A 124 -5.02 -10.21 -15.04
N SER A 125 -5.15 -8.98 -14.55
CA SER A 125 -4.07 -7.99 -14.52
C SER A 125 -3.91 -7.43 -13.12
N GLU A 126 -2.71 -6.96 -12.81
CA GLU A 126 -2.40 -6.35 -11.53
C GLU A 126 -1.75 -4.99 -11.75
N SER A 127 -2.12 -4.04 -10.92
CA SER A 127 -1.50 -2.72 -10.93
C SER A 127 -1.54 -2.11 -9.53
N SER A 128 -1.19 -0.84 -9.39
CA SER A 128 -1.08 -0.20 -8.09
C SER A 128 -1.31 1.30 -8.15
N ILE A 129 -1.80 1.85 -7.04
CA ILE A 129 -1.78 3.28 -6.76
C ILE A 129 -0.74 3.58 -5.68
N GLN A 130 -0.23 4.81 -5.63
CA GLN A 130 0.80 5.19 -4.65
C GLN A 130 0.81 6.70 -4.38
N THR A 131 1.30 7.12 -3.22
CA THR A 131 1.20 8.53 -2.79
C THR A 131 1.88 9.53 -3.74
N ASN A 132 2.94 9.12 -4.43
CA ASN A 132 3.77 9.97 -5.28
C ASN A 132 3.37 9.97 -6.77
N VAL A 133 2.08 9.84 -7.08
CA VAL A 133 1.51 9.91 -8.44
C VAL A 133 0.64 11.15 -8.57
N ARG A 134 0.66 11.78 -9.75
CA ARG A 134 -0.19 12.94 -10.07
C ARG A 134 -1.66 12.52 -10.09
N ARG A 135 -2.55 13.32 -9.53
CA ARG A 135 -3.99 13.03 -9.45
C ARG A 135 -4.86 14.16 -10.02
N PRO A 136 -6.10 13.87 -10.47
CA PRO A 136 -6.68 12.52 -10.60
C PRO A 136 -5.96 11.69 -11.67
N THR A 137 -5.98 10.36 -11.55
CA THR A 137 -5.46 9.44 -12.57
C THR A 137 -6.47 8.33 -12.84
N SER A 138 -6.78 8.12 -14.12
CA SER A 138 -7.62 7.01 -14.58
C SER A 138 -6.91 5.67 -14.40
N VAL A 139 -7.68 4.68 -13.95
CA VAL A 139 -7.26 3.29 -13.82
C VAL A 139 -7.84 2.52 -15.00
N TYR A 140 -7.01 1.75 -15.69
CA TYR A 140 -7.41 1.01 -16.88
C TYR A 140 -7.32 -0.50 -16.68
N CYS A 141 -8.22 -1.23 -17.32
CA CYS A 141 -8.06 -2.67 -17.51
C CYS A 141 -6.89 -2.93 -18.46
N GLU A 142 -5.91 -3.75 -18.07
CA GLU A 142 -4.79 -4.02 -18.97
C GLU A 142 -5.16 -4.90 -20.17
N GLY A 143 -6.21 -5.71 -20.05
CA GLY A 143 -6.73 -6.55 -21.13
C GLY A 143 -7.41 -5.72 -22.22
N CYS A 144 -8.56 -5.11 -21.90
CA CYS A 144 -9.40 -4.41 -22.90
C CYS A 144 -9.17 -2.89 -22.98
N LYS A 145 -8.27 -2.32 -22.16
CA LYS A 145 -7.93 -0.88 -22.11
C LYS A 145 -9.08 0.06 -21.74
N THR A 146 -10.23 -0.49 -21.33
CA THR A 146 -11.34 0.30 -20.78
C THR A 146 -10.91 0.95 -19.47
N GLU A 147 -11.31 2.20 -19.25
CA GLU A 147 -11.20 2.86 -17.96
C GLU A 147 -12.15 2.19 -16.96
N ILE A 148 -11.62 1.69 -15.84
CA ILE A 148 -12.35 0.90 -14.86
C ILE A 148 -12.55 1.61 -13.52
N GLY A 149 -11.98 2.80 -13.36
CA GLY A 149 -12.14 3.66 -12.19
C GLY A 149 -11.14 4.80 -12.20
N VAL A 150 -11.17 5.61 -11.15
CA VAL A 150 -10.33 6.80 -10.97
C VAL A 150 -9.66 6.78 -9.59
N ASP A 151 -8.34 6.96 -9.56
CA ASP A 151 -7.57 7.33 -8.37
C ASP A 151 -7.62 8.86 -8.21
N ALA A 152 -8.67 9.35 -7.55
CA ALA A 152 -8.96 10.78 -7.45
C ALA A 152 -8.12 11.47 -6.37
N GLU A 153 -7.91 10.80 -5.23
CA GLU A 153 -7.31 11.37 -4.01
C GLU A 153 -6.09 10.59 -3.56
N VAL A 154 -5.12 11.28 -2.96
CA VAL A 154 -3.89 10.65 -2.46
C VAL A 154 -4.23 9.66 -1.34
N PRO A 155 -3.69 8.42 -1.35
CA PRO A 155 -3.81 7.51 -0.21
C PRO A 155 -3.40 8.21 1.09
N SER A 156 -4.27 8.15 2.10
CA SER A 156 -4.00 8.76 3.40
C SER A 156 -3.17 7.81 4.24
N ILE A 157 -2.20 8.35 4.98
CA ILE A 157 -1.41 7.62 5.97
C ILE A 157 -1.49 8.41 7.28
N ARG A 158 -1.97 7.76 8.34
CA ARG A 158 -2.11 8.37 9.66
C ARG A 158 -1.48 7.50 10.73
N LEU A 159 -0.65 8.09 11.58
CA LEU A 159 -0.20 7.44 12.80
C LEU A 159 -1.35 7.38 13.82
N LEU A 160 -1.65 6.19 14.30
CA LEU A 160 -2.61 5.97 15.38
C LEU A 160 -1.87 6.16 16.72
N VAL A 161 -2.44 7.00 17.58
CA VAL A 161 -1.93 7.33 18.93
C VAL A 161 -2.46 6.38 19.99
#